data_AF-A0A2N2YZ51-F1
#
_entry.id   AF-A0A2N2YZ51-F1
#
_cell.length_a   1.000
_cell.length_b   1.000
_cell.length_c   1.000
_cell.angle_alpha   90.00
_cell.angle_beta   90.00
_cell.angle_gamma   90.00
#
_symmetry.space_group_name_H-M   'P 1'
#
loop_
_entity.id
_entity.type
_entity.pdbx_description
1 polymer ?
#
loop_
_entity_poly.entity_id
_entity_poly.type
_entity_poly.pdbx_seq_one_letter_code
_entity_poly.pdbx_strand_id
1 'polypeptide(L)'
;MKTPHKVNYYYAIFLLLIGLFGFIVRYTSDGDIQVTSLIPAFFGFILLFFTKGIKNDNKVIAHLAVVLTFVLAVVVTYMFVKNLSADFIGTRKFFIFLVTGLVSYVVLGIYVAGFIDKKRKA
;
A
#
# COMPACT_ATOMS: atom_id res chain seq x y z
N MET A 1 -1.34 -20.34 -3.54
CA MET A 1 -2.00 -19.01 -3.60
C MET A 1 -2.99 -19.00 -4.76
N LYS A 2 -4.32 -18.92 -4.51
CA LYS A 2 -5.28 -19.08 -5.61
C LYS A 2 -5.36 -17.83 -6.53
N THR A 3 -5.01 -16.62 -6.09
CA THR A 3 -4.97 -15.42 -6.97
C THR A 3 -4.09 -14.23 -6.47
N PRO A 4 -2.74 -14.30 -6.51
CA PRO A 4 -1.85 -13.19 -6.11
C PRO A 4 -2.07 -11.89 -6.88
N HIS A 5 -2.29 -12.01 -8.19
CA HIS A 5 -2.50 -10.87 -9.08
C HIS A 5 -3.73 -10.05 -8.67
N LYS A 6 -4.80 -10.69 -8.17
CA LYS A 6 -6.02 -9.98 -7.72
C LYS A 6 -5.73 -9.13 -6.49
N VAL A 7 -5.04 -9.71 -5.50
CA VAL A 7 -4.68 -9.01 -4.26
C VAL A 7 -3.82 -7.78 -4.58
N ASN A 8 -2.79 -7.97 -5.40
CA ASN A 8 -1.93 -6.88 -5.86
C ASN A 8 -2.73 -5.78 -6.59
N TYR A 9 -3.64 -6.18 -7.49
CA TYR A 9 -4.45 -5.26 -8.26
C TYR A 9 -5.36 -4.39 -7.37
N TYR A 10 -6.09 -5.01 -6.43
CA TYR A 10 -6.95 -4.26 -5.52
C TYR A 10 -6.16 -3.34 -4.60
N TYR A 11 -5.01 -3.81 -4.09
CA TYR A 11 -4.15 -2.98 -3.26
C TYR A 11 -3.54 -1.80 -4.02
N ALA A 12 -3.11 -2.02 -5.28
CA ALA A 12 -2.64 -0.96 -6.16
C ALA A 12 -3.71 0.12 -6.42
N ILE A 13 -4.95 -0.30 -6.68
CA ILE A 13 -6.08 0.63 -6.85
C ILE A 13 -6.36 1.39 -5.54
N PHE A 14 -6.36 0.68 -4.41
CA PHE A 14 -6.55 1.32 -3.10
C PHE A 14 -5.50 2.42 -2.86
N LEU A 15 -4.22 2.13 -3.13
CA LEU A 15 -3.13 3.10 -2.99
C LEU A 15 -3.25 4.30 -3.95
N LEU A 16 -3.69 4.05 -5.18
CA LEU A 16 -3.99 5.12 -6.15
C LEU A 16 -5.11 6.04 -5.65
N LEU A 17 -6.22 5.46 -5.21
CA LEU A 17 -7.37 6.22 -4.74
C LEU A 17 -7.05 7.01 -3.47
N ILE A 18 -6.37 6.41 -2.49
CA ILE A 18 -6.07 7.09 -1.22
C ILE A 18 -5.03 8.21 -1.41
N GLY A 19 -4.05 8.04 -2.29
CA GLY A 19 -3.06 9.07 -2.61
C GLY A 19 -3.68 10.26 -3.34
N LEU A 20 -4.52 10.00 -4.35
CA LEU A 20 -5.26 11.04 -5.05
C LEU A 20 -6.25 11.75 -4.14
N PHE A 21 -6.98 11.00 -3.31
CA PHE A 21 -7.89 11.57 -2.32
C PHE A 21 -7.16 12.48 -1.33
N GLY A 22 -6.02 12.03 -0.80
CA GLY A 22 -5.19 12.82 0.11
C GLY A 22 -4.74 14.14 -0.51
N PHE A 23 -4.34 14.11 -1.79
CA PHE A 23 -3.95 15.31 -2.54
C PHE A 23 -5.11 16.28 -2.77
N ILE A 24 -6.24 15.80 -3.28
CA ILE A 24 -7.41 16.64 -3.58
C ILE A 24 -7.94 17.29 -2.31
N VAL A 25 -8.05 16.53 -1.22
CA VAL A 25 -8.58 17.06 0.04
C VAL A 25 -7.62 18.11 0.64
N ARG A 26 -6.30 17.90 0.56
CA ARG A 26 -5.32 18.89 1.01
C ARG A 26 -5.44 20.18 0.21
N TYR A 27 -5.52 20.07 -1.11
CA TYR A 27 -5.66 21.22 -2.00
C TYR A 27 -6.95 21.99 -1.73
N THR A 28 -8.09 21.30 -1.61
CA THR A 28 -9.40 21.95 -1.42
C THR A 28 -9.59 22.53 -0.02
N SER A 29 -9.07 21.88 1.02
CA SER A 29 -9.24 22.37 2.41
C SER A 29 -8.22 23.42 2.81
N ASP A 30 -6.95 23.24 2.43
CA ASP A 30 -5.84 24.06 2.95
C ASP A 30 -5.25 25.00 1.87
N GLY A 31 -5.66 24.88 0.61
CA GLY A 31 -5.09 25.64 -0.52
C GLY A 31 -3.64 25.25 -0.87
N ASP A 32 -3.10 24.22 -0.21
CA ASP A 32 -1.70 23.83 -0.27
C ASP A 32 -1.49 22.59 -1.15
N ILE A 33 -0.51 22.68 -2.06
CA ILE A 33 -0.15 21.60 -2.98
C ILE A 33 0.96 20.76 -2.33
N GLN A 34 0.57 19.65 -1.69
CA GLN A 34 1.54 18.68 -1.15
C GLN A 34 1.72 17.48 -2.06
N VAL A 35 2.77 17.56 -2.90
CA VAL A 35 3.19 16.48 -3.80
C VAL A 35 3.53 15.18 -3.04
N THR A 36 3.96 15.28 -1.79
CA THR A 36 4.21 14.11 -0.92
C THR A 36 2.97 13.24 -0.69
N SER A 37 1.76 13.78 -0.87
CA SER A 37 0.51 13.03 -0.77
C SER A 37 0.29 12.08 -1.96
N LEU A 38 1.02 12.28 -3.06
CA LEU A 38 0.99 11.41 -4.24
C LEU A 38 1.91 10.18 -4.11
N ILE A 39 2.73 10.08 -3.08
CA ILE A 39 3.64 8.94 -2.87
C ILE A 39 2.86 7.59 -2.87
N PRO A 40 1.74 7.43 -2.13
CA PRO A 40 0.93 6.22 -2.20
C PRO A 40 0.43 5.95 -3.63
N ALA A 41 -0.01 6.97 -4.36
CA ALA A 41 -0.50 6.81 -5.72
C ALA A 41 0.60 6.38 -6.69
N PHE A 42 1.81 6.96 -6.57
CA PHE A 42 2.97 6.58 -7.35
C PHE A 42 3.32 5.09 -7.16
N PHE A 43 3.38 4.63 -5.91
CA PHE A 43 3.63 3.22 -5.64
C PHE A 43 2.47 2.30 -6.03
N GLY A 44 1.23 2.77 -5.89
CA GLY A 44 0.04 2.10 -6.41
C GLY A 44 0.14 1.86 -7.93
N PHE A 45 0.60 2.87 -8.68
CA PHE A 45 0.83 2.73 -10.12
C PHE A 45 1.89 1.67 -10.46
N ILE A 46 3.02 1.67 -9.74
CA ILE A 46 4.09 0.67 -9.93
C ILE A 46 3.56 -0.75 -9.64
N LEU A 47 2.85 -0.93 -8.53
CA LEU A 47 2.25 -2.21 -8.18
C LEU A 47 1.22 -2.64 -9.22
N LEU A 48 0.43 -1.71 -9.78
CA LEU A 48 -0.52 -2.01 -10.85
C LEU A 48 0.19 -2.62 -12.06
N PHE A 49 1.35 -2.07 -12.46
CA PHE A 49 2.16 -2.62 -13.54
C PHE A 49 2.68 -4.03 -13.23
N PHE A 50 3.12 -4.26 -11.98
CA PHE A 50 3.56 -5.59 -11.52
C PHE A 50 2.45 -6.65 -11.53
N THR A 51 1.18 -6.26 -11.50
CA THR A 51 0.04 -7.19 -11.62
C THR A 51 0.13 -8.07 -12.87
N LYS A 52 0.53 -7.49 -14.02
CA LYS A 52 0.69 -8.26 -15.27
C LYS A 52 1.82 -9.30 -15.14
N GLY A 53 2.94 -8.92 -14.54
CA GLY A 53 4.07 -9.82 -14.31
C GLY A 53 3.74 -10.96 -13.34
N ILE A 54 2.99 -10.65 -12.28
CA ILE A 54 2.49 -11.66 -11.32
C ILE A 54 1.50 -12.62 -11.98
N LYS A 55 0.64 -12.13 -12.88
CA LYS A 55 -0.30 -12.96 -13.63
C LYS A 55 0.42 -13.95 -14.56
N ASN A 56 1.59 -13.59 -15.07
CA ASN A 56 2.44 -14.43 -15.92
C ASN A 56 3.40 -15.33 -15.11
N ASP A 57 3.13 -15.56 -13.82
CA ASP A 57 3.92 -16.41 -12.91
C ASP A 57 5.42 -16.03 -12.79
N ASN A 58 5.78 -14.77 -13.08
CA ASN A 58 7.15 -14.30 -12.92
C ASN A 58 7.51 -14.17 -11.44
N LYS A 59 8.34 -15.11 -10.96
CA LYS A 59 8.79 -15.19 -9.55
C LYS A 59 9.50 -13.91 -9.09
N VAL A 60 10.29 -13.28 -9.97
CA VAL A 60 11.06 -12.07 -9.64
C VAL A 60 10.12 -10.90 -9.38
N ILE A 61 9.15 -10.68 -10.29
CA ILE A 61 8.18 -9.58 -10.16
C ILE A 61 7.30 -9.78 -8.93
N ALA A 62 6.90 -11.03 -8.64
CA ALA A 62 6.15 -11.34 -7.43
C ALA A 62 6.93 -11.02 -6.15
N HIS A 63 8.23 -11.32 -6.08
CA HIS A 63 9.06 -10.95 -4.93
C HIS A 63 9.24 -9.44 -4.81
N LEU A 64 9.49 -8.74 -5.93
CA LEU A 64 9.60 -7.28 -5.95
C LEU A 64 8.32 -6.61 -5.44
N ALA A 65 7.15 -7.08 -5.85
CA ALA A 65 5.87 -6.54 -5.38
C ALA A 65 5.70 -6.68 -3.86
N VAL A 66 6.13 -7.81 -3.30
CA VAL A 66 6.03 -8.10 -1.86
C VAL A 66 7.01 -7.24 -1.07
N VAL A 67 8.27 -7.15 -1.53
CA VAL A 67 9.29 -6.30 -0.92
C VAL A 67 8.83 -4.83 -0.96
N LEU A 68 8.28 -4.39 -2.09
CA LEU A 68 7.75 -3.03 -2.22
C LEU A 68 6.60 -2.77 -1.24
N THR A 69 5.65 -3.71 -1.14
CA THR A 69 4.54 -3.63 -0.17
C THR A 69 5.08 -3.60 1.27
N PHE A 70 6.15 -4.35 1.56
CA PHE A 70 6.77 -4.39 2.88
C PHE A 70 7.40 -3.05 3.25
N VAL A 71 8.15 -2.46 2.32
CA VAL A 71 8.72 -1.11 2.47
C VAL A 71 7.61 -0.08 2.71
N LEU A 72 6.51 -0.14 1.97
CA LEU A 72 5.37 0.76 2.16
C LEU A 72 4.75 0.63 3.55
N ALA A 73 4.53 -0.59 4.03
CA ALA A 73 4.00 -0.82 5.36
C ALA A 73 4.91 -0.22 6.44
N VAL A 74 6.23 -0.41 6.32
CA VAL A 74 7.21 0.17 7.25
C VAL A 74 7.20 1.70 7.20
N VAL A 75 7.19 2.30 6.01
CA VAL A 75 7.17 3.76 5.85
C VAL A 75 5.90 4.37 6.43
N VAL A 76 4.73 3.75 6.18
CA VAL A 76 3.44 4.20 6.73
C VAL A 76 3.47 4.12 8.26
N THR A 77 3.95 3.02 8.83
CA THR A 77 4.08 2.87 10.28
C THR A 77 5.05 3.88 10.89
N TYR A 78 6.21 4.09 10.26
CA TYR A 78 7.18 5.10 10.71
C TYR A 78 6.56 6.51 10.71
N MET A 79 5.88 6.88 9.63
CA MET A 79 5.19 8.17 9.54
C MET A 79 4.06 8.29 10.56
N PHE A 80 3.29 7.23 10.79
CA PHE A 80 2.23 7.22 11.78
C PHE A 80 2.78 7.44 13.19
N VAL A 81 3.82 6.71 13.59
CA VAL A 81 4.47 6.85 14.90
C VAL A 81 5.15 8.22 15.04
N LYS A 82 5.83 8.70 14.00
CA LYS A 82 6.49 10.01 14.01
C LYS A 82 5.51 11.17 14.27
N ASN A 83 4.30 11.07 13.74
CA ASN A 83 3.27 12.10 13.91
C ASN A 83 2.36 11.83 15.11
N LEU A 84 2.62 10.80 15.93
CA LEU A 84 1.76 10.43 17.04
C LEU A 84 1.87 11.46 18.18
N SER A 85 0.98 12.44 18.16
CA SER A 85 0.79 13.45 19.20
C SER A 85 -0.70 13.53 19.58
N ALA A 86 -1.02 14.21 20.69
CA ALA A 86 -2.40 14.43 21.11
C ALA A 86 -3.23 15.13 20.02
N ASP A 87 -2.64 16.10 19.34
CA ASP A 87 -3.30 16.86 18.25
C ASP A 87 -3.47 16.04 16.95
N PHE A 88 -2.70 14.97 16.79
CA PHE A 88 -2.81 14.10 15.61
C PHE A 88 -3.94 13.09 15.76
N ILE A 89 -4.17 12.59 16.98
CA ILE A 89 -5.20 11.58 17.25
C ILE A 89 -6.58 12.16 16.93
N GLY A 90 -7.41 11.40 16.20
CA GLY A 90 -8.75 11.84 15.79
C GLY A 90 -8.77 12.75 14.55
N THR A 91 -7.62 13.14 14.01
CA THR A 91 -7.57 13.88 12.74
C THR A 91 -7.90 12.98 11.55
N ARG A 92 -8.30 13.58 10.43
CA ARG A 92 -8.45 12.87 9.15
C ARG A 92 -7.18 12.12 8.75
N LYS A 93 -6.00 12.73 8.97
CA LYS A 93 -4.71 12.11 8.65
C LYS A 93 -4.51 10.84 9.48
N PHE A 94 -4.81 10.87 10.78
CA PHE A 94 -4.73 9.68 11.63
C PHE A 94 -5.50 8.49 11.06
N PHE A 95 -6.76 8.68 10.66
CA PHE A 95 -7.56 7.61 10.07
C PHE A 95 -7.00 7.10 8.73
N ILE A 96 -6.51 8.00 7.86
CA ILE A 96 -5.90 7.61 6.58
C ILE A 96 -4.66 6.74 6.82
N PHE A 97 -3.76 7.16 7.71
CA PHE A 97 -2.55 6.39 8.03
C PHE A 97 -2.89 5.05 8.69
N LEU A 98 -3.87 5.03 9.62
CA LEU A 98 -4.29 3.81 10.31
C LEU A 98 -4.89 2.78 9.34
N VAL A 99 -5.84 3.20 8.50
CA VAL A 99 -6.47 2.32 7.51
C VAL A 99 -5.44 1.83 6.48
N THR A 100 -4.60 2.74 5.97
CA THR A 100 -3.57 2.38 4.99
C THR A 100 -2.57 1.39 5.58
N GLY A 101 -2.15 1.59 6.83
CA GLY A 101 -1.26 0.68 7.55
C GLY A 101 -1.87 -0.71 7.70
N LEU A 102 -3.09 -0.79 8.24
CA LEU A 102 -3.80 -2.07 8.43
C LEU A 102 -3.97 -2.84 7.11
N VAL A 103 -4.41 -2.16 6.04
CA VAL A 103 -4.57 -2.78 4.72
C VAL A 103 -3.23 -3.30 4.21
N SER A 104 -2.14 -2.54 4.38
CA SER A 104 -0.80 -2.95 3.94
C SER A 104 -0.31 -4.21 4.66
N TYR A 105 -0.52 -4.30 5.98
CA TYR A 105 -0.18 -5.50 6.75
C TYR A 105 -1.04 -6.72 6.38
N VAL A 106 -2.34 -6.52 6.14
CA VAL A 106 -3.22 -7.61 5.66
C VAL A 106 -2.73 -8.14 4.32
N VAL A 107 -2.40 -7.26 3.37
CA VAL A 107 -1.89 -7.63 2.05
C VAL A 107 -0.56 -8.39 2.16
N LEU A 108 0.34 -7.95 3.04
CA LEU A 108 1.58 -8.68 3.34
C LEU A 108 1.32 -10.07 3.91
N GLY A 109 0.39 -10.19 4.87
CA GLY A 109 0.00 -11.47 5.45
C GLY A 109 -0.50 -12.45 4.37
N ILE A 110 -1.32 -11.96 3.43
CA ILE A 110 -1.81 -12.76 2.30
C ILE A 110 -0.66 -13.20 1.38
N TYR A 111 0.32 -12.33 1.13
CA TYR A 111 1.51 -12.68 0.35
C TYR A 111 2.37 -13.74 1.04
N VAL A 112 2.69 -13.56 2.32
CA VAL A 112 3.49 -14.50 3.11
C VAL A 112 2.81 -15.86 3.20
N ALA A 113 1.51 -15.90 3.51
CA ALA A 113 0.71 -17.13 3.50
C ALA A 113 0.76 -17.80 2.12
N GLY A 114 0.67 -17.01 1.04
CA GLY A 114 0.80 -17.48 -0.33
C GLY A 114 2.13 -18.18 -0.65
N PHE A 115 3.24 -17.69 -0.11
CA PHE A 115 4.57 -18.33 -0.25
C PHE A 115 4.68 -19.61 0.56
N ILE A 116 4.20 -19.61 1.81
CA ILE A 116 4.21 -20.79 2.68
C ILE A 116 3.41 -21.93 2.05
N ASP A 117 2.20 -21.63 1.54
CA ASP A 117 1.36 -22.61 0.83
C ASP A 117 2.05 -23.22 -0.39
N LYS A 118 2.86 -22.42 -1.11
CA LYS A 118 3.60 -22.90 -2.29
C LYS A 118 4.74 -23.83 -1.88
N LYS A 119 5.41 -23.54 -0.75
CA LYS A 119 6.44 -24.42 -0.18
C LYS A 119 5.87 -25.72 0.37
N ARG A 120 4.69 -25.69 1.00
CA ARG A 120 4.04 -26.90 1.55
C ARG A 120 3.59 -27.89 0.48
N LYS A 121 3.38 -27.42 -0.76
CA LYS A 121 2.90 -28.22 -1.91
C LYS A 121 4.00 -28.63 -2.89
N ALA A 122 5.26 -28.27 -2.61
CA ALA A 122 6.44 -28.62 -3.40
C ALA A 122 7.20 -29.74 -2.68
#